data_AF-A0A224VHK9-F1
#
_entry.id   AF-A0A224VHK9-F1
#
_cell.length_a   1.000
_cell.length_b   1.000
_cell.length_c   1.000
_cell.angle_alpha   90.00
_cell.angle_beta   90.00
_cell.angle_gamma   90.00
#
_symmetry.space_group_name_H-M   'P 1'
#
loop_
_entity.id
_entity.type
_entity.pdbx_description
1 polymer ?
#
loop_
_entity_poly.entity_id
_entity_poly.type
_entity_poly.pdbx_seq_one_letter_code
_entity_poly.pdbx_strand_id
1 'polypeptide(L)' 'MELTATDYEILKAIYTGRVSSGTPINHFVDYCDNVIGGNPKPLVNAGYIVTDHNEINGLTEKGTKAYEAHAAQESSN' A
#
# COMPACT_ATOMS: atom_id res chain seq x y z
N MET A 1 -12.41 -6.37 4.56
CA MET A 1 -11.48 -7.03 3.62
C MET A 1 -10.35 -7.60 4.46
N GLU A 2 -10.06 -8.87 4.27
CA GLU A 2 -8.86 -9.51 4.83
C GLU A 2 -7.67 -9.16 3.92
N LEU A 3 -6.56 -8.73 4.51
CA LEU A 3 -5.35 -8.35 3.78
C LEU A 3 -4.49 -9.57 3.52
N THR A 4 -4.07 -9.75 2.27
CA THR A 4 -3.15 -10.80 1.84
C THR A 4 -1.69 -10.37 2.03
N ALA A 5 -0.75 -11.32 1.91
CA ALA A 5 0.69 -11.00 1.91
C ALA A 5 1.05 -9.97 0.81
N THR A 6 0.44 -10.10 -0.37
CA THR A 6 0.62 -9.15 -1.47
C THR A 6 0.11 -7.76 -1.11
N ASP A 7 -1.02 -7.66 -0.41
CA ASP A 7 -1.54 -6.36 0.06
C ASP A 7 -0.56 -5.69 1.03
N TYR A 8 0.04 -6.45 1.95
CA TYR A 8 1.05 -5.91 2.87
C TYR A 8 2.33 -5.46 2.15
N GLU A 9 2.77 -6.15 1.10
CA GLU A 9 3.90 -5.67 0.27
C GLU A 9 3.57 -4.37 -0.46
N ILE A 10 2.32 -4.15 -0.88
CA ILE A 10 1.86 -2.86 -1.44
C ILE A 10 1.91 -1.77 -0.37
N LEU A 11 1.38 -2.04 0.84
CA LEU A 11 1.42 -1.07 1.94
C LEU A 11 2.87 -0.74 2.36
N LYS A 12 3.74 -1.75 2.41
CA LYS A 12 5.18 -1.62 2.68
C LYS A 12 5.88 -0.73 1.67
N ALA A 13 5.56 -0.85 0.38
CA ALA A 13 6.17 -0.03 -0.66
C ALA A 13 5.90 1.46 -0.43
N ILE A 14 4.69 1.81 0.01
CA ILE A 14 4.35 3.19 0.38
C ILE A 14 5.02 3.57 1.70
N TYR A 15 4.88 2.73 2.75
CA TYR A 15 5.40 3.01 4.10
C TYR A 15 6.92 3.25 4.10
N THR A 16 7.67 2.48 3.31
CA THR A 16 9.13 2.58 3.20
C THR A 16 9.61 3.63 2.20
N GLY A 17 8.68 4.33 1.53
CA GLY A 17 8.99 5.38 0.55
C GLY A 17 9.40 4.90 -0.84
N ARG A 18 9.29 3.59 -1.15
CA ARG A 18 9.47 3.08 -2.52
C ARG A 18 8.45 3.67 -3.49
N VAL A 19 7.24 3.95 -2.99
CA VAL A 19 6.21 4.74 -3.67
C VAL A 19 6.05 6.04 -2.91
N SER A 20 6.43 7.14 -3.55
CA SER A 20 6.40 8.47 -2.95
C SER A 20 5.05 9.16 -3.13
N SER A 21 4.78 10.15 -2.27
CA SER A 21 3.66 11.07 -2.43
C SER A 21 3.71 11.78 -3.78
N GLY A 22 2.57 11.94 -4.44
CA GLY A 22 2.47 12.49 -5.79
C GLY A 22 2.71 11.45 -6.90
N THR A 23 2.87 10.16 -6.57
CA THR A 23 2.97 9.12 -7.61
C THR A 23 1.62 8.98 -8.33
N PRO A 24 1.55 9.15 -9.66
CA PRO A 24 0.29 8.96 -10.39
C PRO A 24 -0.30 7.56 -10.16
N ILE A 25 -1.63 7.47 -9.97
CA ILE A 25 -2.31 6.20 -9.70
C ILE A 25 -1.99 5.15 -10.77
N ASN A 26 -1.95 5.53 -12.05
CA ASN A 26 -1.63 4.60 -13.13
C ASN A 26 -0.22 4.02 -12.98
N HIS A 27 0.78 4.85 -12.67
CA HIS A 27 2.14 4.39 -12.44
C HIS A 27 2.23 3.47 -11.20
N PHE A 28 1.46 3.78 -10.16
CA PHE A 28 1.41 2.93 -8.99
C PHE A 28 0.74 1.57 -9.28
N VAL A 29 -0.33 1.55 -10.07
CA VAL A 29 -0.97 0.31 -10.54
C VAL A 29 0.01 -0.51 -11.37
N ASP A 30 0.69 0.10 -12.33
CA ASP A 30 1.69 -0.57 -13.17
C ASP A 30 2.85 -1.12 -12.35
N TYR A 31 3.33 -0.36 -11.35
CA TYR A 31 4.34 -0.84 -10.42
C TYR A 31 3.86 -2.06 -9.62
N CYS A 32 2.65 -2.01 -9.09
CA CYS A 32 2.10 -3.12 -8.33
C CYS A 32 1.90 -4.37 -9.21
N ASP A 33 1.46 -4.20 -10.46
CA ASP A 33 1.26 -5.31 -11.40
C ASP A 33 2.58 -5.97 -11.80
N ASN A 34 3.61 -5.17 -12.09
CA ASN A 34 4.89 -5.66 -12.60
C ASN A 34 5.90 -6.07 -11.53
N VAL A 35 5.92 -5.40 -10.37
CA VAL A 35 6.96 -5.58 -9.34
C VAL A 35 6.46 -6.37 -8.14
N ILE A 36 5.22 -6.14 -7.71
CA ILE A 36 4.66 -6.79 -6.52
C ILE A 36 3.78 -7.99 -6.90
N GLY A 37 3.12 -7.95 -8.06
CA GLY A 37 2.14 -8.94 -8.50
C GLY A 37 0.75 -8.74 -7.87
N GLY A 38 0.35 -7.49 -7.59
CA GLY A 38 -0.90 -7.17 -6.90
C GLY A 38 -1.65 -5.97 -7.48
N ASN A 39 -2.91 -5.82 -7.08
CA ASN A 39 -3.76 -4.70 -7.49
C ASN A 39 -3.97 -3.75 -6.29
N PRO A 40 -3.59 -2.47 -6.37
CA PRO A 40 -3.75 -1.54 -5.25
C PRO A 40 -5.18 -0.96 -5.14
N LYS A 41 -6.02 -1.10 -6.16
CA LYS A 41 -7.39 -0.53 -6.16
C LYS A 41 -8.26 -0.98 -4.99
N PRO A 42 -8.26 -2.26 -4.57
CA PRO A 42 -9.02 -2.71 -3.41
C PRO A 42 -8.55 -2.03 -2.10
N LEU A 43 -7.24 -1.77 -1.96
CA LEU A 43 -6.67 -1.09 -0.80
C LEU A 43 -7.06 0.40 -0.75
N VAL A 44 -7.07 1.07 -1.90
CA VAL A 44 -7.58 2.44 -2.05
C VAL A 44 -9.06 2.49 -1.68
N ASN A 45 -9.88 1.62 -2.27
CA ASN A 45 -11.33 1.56 -2.01
C ASN A 45 -11.66 1.22 -0.54
N ALA A 46 -10.83 0.39 0.10
CA ALA A 46 -10.99 0.02 1.51
C ALA A 46 -10.42 1.07 2.48
N GLY A 47 -9.86 2.18 1.98
CA GLY A 47 -9.36 3.29 2.77
C GLY A 47 -8.05 3.02 3.49
N TYR A 48 -7.17 2.19 2.93
CA TYR A 48 -5.80 1.99 3.44
C TYR A 48 -4.79 2.97 2.82
N ILE A 49 -5.08 3.47 1.62
CA ILE A 49 -4.18 4.33 0.84
C ILE A 49 -4.91 5.66 0.60
N VAL A 50 -4.22 6.77 0.85
CA VAL A 50 -4.72 8.11 0.53
C VAL A 50 -4.43 8.38 -0.93
N THR A 51 -5.44 8.82 -1.67
CA THR A 51 -5.28 9.35 -3.02
C THR A 51 -5.82 10.77 -3.08
N ASP A 52 -5.10 11.65 -3.76
CA ASP A 52 -5.53 13.01 -4.04
C ASP A 52 -5.20 13.35 -5.50
N HIS A 53 -6.08 14.08 -6.19
CA HIS A 53 -5.87 14.51 -7.59
C HIS A 53 -5.30 13.45 -8.56
N ASN A 54 -5.77 12.19 -8.48
CA ASN A 54 -5.27 11.03 -9.25
C ASN A 54 -3.83 10.59 -8.94
N GLU A 55 -3.33 10.94 -7.76
CA GLU A 55 -2.01 10.58 -7.25
C GLU A 55 -2.12 9.88 -5.90
N ILE A 56 -1.14 9.05 -5.58
CA ILE A 56 -0.97 8.43 -4.27
C ILE A 56 -0.35 9.47 -3.33
N ASN A 57 -0.96 9.66 -2.17
CA ASN A 57 -0.51 10.62 -1.15
C ASN A 57 -0.08 9.94 0.17
N GLY A 58 0.21 8.65 0.12
CA GLY A 58 0.67 7.86 1.27
C GLY A 58 -0.38 6.90 1.84
N LEU A 59 -0.10 6.36 3.02
CA LEU A 59 -1.03 5.51 3.76
C LEU A 59 -2.00 6.35 4.60
N THR A 60 -3.22 5.85 4.77
CA THR A 60 -4.12 6.37 5.82
C THR A 60 -3.64 5.87 7.18
N GLU A 61 -4.18 6.41 8.27
CA GLU A 61 -3.94 5.86 9.62
C GLU A 61 -4.27 4.36 9.71
N LYS A 62 -5.31 3.93 9.00
CA LYS A 62 -5.70 2.52 8.89
C LYS A 62 -4.65 1.70 8.12
N GLY A 63 -4.13 2.23 7.00
CA GLY A 63 -3.01 1.66 6.25
C GLY A 63 -1.77 1.45 7.09
N THR A 64 -1.35 2.52 7.78
CA THR A 64 -0.17 2.52 8.65
C THR A 64 -0.29 1.48 9.75
N LYS A 65 -1.40 1.50 10.52
CA LYS A 65 -1.61 0.54 11.61
C LYS A 65 -1.66 -0.90 11.12
N ALA A 66 -2.29 -1.16 9.97
CA ALA A 66 -2.35 -2.51 9.41
C ALA A 66 -0.96 -3.04 9.07
N TYR A 67 -0.13 -2.24 8.39
CA TYR A 67 1.23 -2.62 8.05
C TYR A 67 2.11 -2.79 9.31
N GLU A 68 2.07 -1.85 10.25
CA GLU A 68 2.87 -1.92 11.49
C GLU A 68 2.52 -3.15 12.33
N ALA A 69 1.23 -3.49 12.46
CA ALA A 69 0.80 -4.68 13.18
C ALA A 69 1.32 -5.97 12.51
N HIS A 70 1.28 -6.03 11.18
CA HIS A 70 1.82 -7.17 10.42
C HIS A 70 3.35 -7.27 10.56
N ALA A 71 4.08 -6.16 10.39
CA ALA A 71 5.53 -6.13 10.51
C ALA A 71 6.01 -6.50 11.93
N ALA A 72 5.27 -6.10 12.97
CA ALA A 72 5.57 -6.48 14.34
C ALA A 72 5.39 -7.99 14.59
N GLN A 73 4.38 -8.61 13.97
CA GLN A 73 4.16 -10.06 14.03
C GLN A 73 5.27 -10.82 13.30
N GLU A 74 5.69 -10.36 12.11
CA GLU A 74 6.81 -10.98 11.38
C GLU A 74 8.15 -10.86 12.12
N SER A 75 8.38 -9.75 12.82
CA SER A 75 9.62 -9.53 13.57
C SER A 75 9.70 -10.33 14.88
N SER A 76 8.57 -10.88 15.35
CA SER A 76 8.46 -11.65 16.59
C SER A 76 8.52 -13.17 16.35
N ASN A 77 8.63 -13.59 15.08
CA ASN A 77 8.75 -14.98 14.64
C ASN A 77 10.19 -15.28 14.20
#